data_AF-A0A1V5ILF7-F1
#
_entry.id   AF-A0A1V5ILF7-F1
#
_cell.length_a   1.000
_cell.length_b   1.000
_cell.length_c   1.000
_cell.angle_alpha   90.00
_cell.angle_beta   90.00
_cell.angle_gamma   90.00
#
_symmetry.space_group_name_H-M   'P 1'
#
loop_
_entity.id
_entity.type
_entity.pdbx_description
1 polymer ?
#
loop_
_entity_poly.entity_id
_entity_poly.type
_entity_poly.pdbx_seq_one_letter_code
_entity_poly.pdbx_strand_id
1 'polypeptide(L)'
;MSDQMPGLVETSNNMAMVKIYKGEFYVKSLLRSSVDSAKELLALKLRSVFELALCRVEFGGGYSGWAPDMASPILHVMKSEYKRMFGTEPKVSAIHAGLECGILSGAYPHWDMVSVGPTILSPHSPDERCHIPSVQKVWDYLQAVLAAIPAK
;
A
#
# COMPACT_ATOMS: atom_id res chain seq x y z
N MET A 1 -6.29 -6.51 -12.75
CA MET A 1 -5.54 -5.22 -12.82
C MET A 1 -6.48 -4.13 -12.36
N SER A 2 -5.98 -3.00 -11.87
CA SER A 2 -6.84 -1.90 -11.41
C SER A 2 -7.45 -1.15 -12.59
N ASP A 3 -8.76 -0.94 -12.54
CA ASP A 3 -9.47 -0.10 -13.52
C ASP A 3 -9.25 1.40 -13.25
N GLN A 4 -8.93 1.77 -12.01
CA GLN A 4 -8.72 3.16 -11.59
C GLN A 4 -7.31 3.69 -11.94
N MET A 5 -6.31 2.81 -12.01
CA MET A 5 -4.93 3.20 -12.33
C MET A 5 -4.30 2.20 -13.31
N PRO A 6 -4.16 2.57 -14.60
CA PRO A 6 -3.57 1.70 -15.62
C PRO A 6 -2.17 1.19 -15.22
N GLY A 7 -1.96 -0.11 -15.36
CA GLY A 7 -0.70 -0.77 -15.02
C GLY A 7 -0.53 -1.13 -13.54
N LEU A 8 -1.45 -0.74 -12.66
CA LEU A 8 -1.43 -1.12 -11.25
C LEU A 8 -2.08 -2.50 -11.04
N VAL A 9 -1.40 -3.35 -10.27
CA VAL A 9 -2.00 -4.61 -9.78
C VAL A 9 -3.04 -4.27 -8.73
N GLU A 10 -4.29 -4.72 -8.93
CA GLU A 10 -5.36 -4.54 -7.96
C GLU A 10 -5.32 -5.62 -6.89
N THR A 11 -5.48 -6.88 -7.32
CA THR A 11 -5.59 -8.06 -6.45
C THR A 11 -4.48 -9.06 -6.78
N SER A 12 -3.79 -9.59 -5.77
CA SER A 12 -2.76 -10.63 -5.94
C SER A 12 -2.65 -11.58 -4.73
N ASN A 13 -1.90 -12.65 -4.92
CA ASN A 13 -1.53 -13.59 -3.86
C ASN A 13 -0.04 -13.90 -3.91
N ASN A 14 0.63 -13.96 -2.76
CA ASN A 14 1.98 -14.50 -2.62
C ASN A 14 1.95 -15.76 -1.76
N MET A 15 2.29 -16.92 -2.32
CA MET A 15 2.50 -18.16 -1.57
C MET A 15 3.93 -18.19 -0.99
N ALA A 16 4.10 -17.55 0.17
CA ALA A 16 5.41 -17.21 0.73
C ALA A 16 6.15 -18.38 1.39
N MET A 17 5.44 -19.41 1.86
CA MET A 17 6.04 -20.58 2.50
C MET A 17 5.28 -21.82 2.09
N VAL A 18 6.01 -22.84 1.67
CA VAL A 18 5.53 -24.21 1.54
C VAL A 18 6.45 -25.10 2.37
N LYS A 19 5.88 -25.84 3.32
CA LYS A 19 6.64 -26.70 4.21
C LYS A 19 5.98 -28.07 4.31
N ILE A 20 6.77 -29.11 4.10
CA ILE A 20 6.40 -30.49 4.37
C ILE A 20 7.20 -30.93 5.60
N TYR A 21 6.52 -31.34 6.66
CA TYR A 21 7.17 -31.73 7.90
C TYR A 21 6.31 -32.71 8.69
N LYS A 22 6.92 -33.80 9.20
CA LYS A 22 6.23 -34.83 9.99
C LYS A 22 4.93 -35.38 9.34
N GLY A 23 4.92 -35.49 8.02
CA GLY A 23 3.76 -35.98 7.27
C GLY A 23 2.66 -34.94 7.04
N GLU A 24 2.87 -33.70 7.45
CA GLU A 24 1.93 -32.59 7.26
C GLU A 24 2.44 -31.60 6.20
N PHE A 25 1.48 -30.98 5.52
CA PHE A 25 1.71 -29.97 4.48
C PHE A 25 1.17 -28.62 4.95
N TYR A 26 2.03 -27.60 4.92
CA TYR A 26 1.74 -26.25 5.38
C TYR A 26 2.00 -25.24 4.27
N VAL A 27 1.03 -24.36 4.04
CA VAL A 27 1.16 -23.24 3.11
C VAL A 27 0.85 -21.94 3.84
N LYS A 28 1.74 -20.94 3.73
CA LYS A 28 1.44 -19.57 4.13
C LYS A 28 1.35 -18.70 2.89
N SER A 29 0.21 -18.04 2.75
CA SER A 29 -0.08 -17.13 1.66
C SER A 29 -0.44 -15.75 2.19
N LEU A 30 -0.04 -14.71 1.47
CA LEU A 30 -0.43 -13.33 1.74
C LEU A 30 -1.23 -12.81 0.55
N LEU A 31 -2.53 -12.63 0.79
CA LEU A 31 -3.46 -12.05 -0.16
C LEU A 31 -3.41 -10.53 -0.05
N ARG A 32 -3.46 -9.84 -1.18
CA ARG A 32 -3.48 -8.38 -1.25
C ARG A 32 -4.54 -7.92 -2.23
N SER A 33 -5.23 -6.84 -1.88
CA SER A 33 -6.08 -6.10 -2.81
C SER A 33 -6.19 -4.65 -2.40
N SER A 34 -6.31 -3.73 -3.37
CA SER A 34 -6.77 -2.36 -3.09
C SER A 34 -8.29 -2.27 -2.88
N VAL A 35 -9.03 -3.32 -3.23
CA VAL A 35 -10.50 -3.42 -3.08
C VAL A 35 -10.84 -4.60 -2.16
N ASP A 36 -11.50 -4.32 -1.04
CA ASP A 36 -11.76 -5.33 0.01
C ASP A 36 -12.64 -6.47 -0.48
N SER A 37 -13.70 -6.19 -1.25
CA SER A 37 -14.56 -7.24 -1.83
C SER A 37 -13.81 -8.19 -2.77
N ALA A 38 -12.84 -7.67 -3.54
CA ALA A 38 -12.00 -8.48 -4.40
C ALA A 38 -11.02 -9.37 -3.59
N LYS A 39 -10.53 -8.87 -2.45
CA LYS A 39 -9.71 -9.64 -1.50
C LYS A 39 -10.50 -10.80 -0.89
N GLU A 40 -11.74 -10.54 -0.49
CA GLU A 40 -12.64 -11.56 0.06
C GLU A 40 -12.97 -12.63 -0.98
N LEU A 41 -13.26 -12.23 -2.22
CA LEU A 41 -13.47 -13.17 -3.32
C LEU A 41 -12.23 -14.04 -3.56
N LEU A 42 -11.03 -13.47 -3.51
CA LEU A 42 -9.79 -14.22 -3.63
C LEU A 42 -9.60 -15.20 -2.45
N ALA A 43 -9.91 -14.78 -1.22
CA ALA A 43 -9.86 -15.65 -0.04
C ALA A 43 -10.79 -16.85 -0.18
N LEU A 44 -12.03 -16.62 -0.64
CA LEU A 44 -12.99 -17.70 -0.90
C LEU A 44 -12.47 -18.68 -1.96
N LYS A 45 -11.90 -18.18 -3.07
CA LYS A 45 -11.30 -19.03 -4.11
C LYS A 45 -10.17 -19.89 -3.58
N LEU A 46 -9.23 -19.31 -2.81
CA LEU A 46 -8.15 -20.09 -2.20
C LEU A 46 -8.69 -21.13 -1.22
N ARG A 47 -9.63 -20.74 -0.36
CA ARG A 47 -10.28 -21.67 0.57
C ARG A 47 -10.87 -22.87 -0.16
N SER A 48 -11.66 -22.65 -1.20
CA SER A 48 -12.28 -23.74 -1.96
C SER A 48 -11.25 -24.73 -2.53
N VAL A 49 -10.13 -24.24 -3.07
CA VAL A 49 -9.08 -25.11 -3.63
C VAL A 49 -8.43 -25.97 -2.53
N PHE A 50 -8.09 -25.38 -1.39
CA PHE A 50 -7.43 -26.11 -0.30
C PHE A 50 -8.37 -27.04 0.46
N GLU A 51 -9.63 -26.67 0.62
CA GLU A 51 -10.65 -27.55 1.23
C GLU A 51 -10.95 -28.77 0.34
N LEU A 52 -10.95 -28.62 -0.99
CA LEU A 52 -11.01 -29.77 -1.91
C LEU A 52 -9.81 -30.72 -1.76
N ALA A 53 -8.67 -30.21 -1.31
CA ALA A 53 -7.48 -30.99 -0.97
C ALA A 53 -7.47 -31.46 0.50
N LEU A 54 -8.61 -31.39 1.20
CA LEU A 54 -8.78 -31.79 2.61
C LEU A 54 -7.89 -31.00 3.59
N CYS A 55 -7.43 -29.81 3.21
CA CYS A 55 -6.67 -28.92 4.09
C CYS A 55 -7.59 -28.05 4.94
N ARG A 56 -7.18 -27.76 6.18
CA ARG A 56 -7.79 -26.70 7.00
C ARG A 56 -7.28 -25.34 6.54
N VAL A 57 -8.18 -24.38 6.35
CA VAL A 57 -7.85 -23.03 5.89
C VAL A 57 -8.28 -21.99 6.92
N GLU A 58 -7.33 -21.18 7.37
CA GLU A 58 -7.56 -20.08 8.30
C GLU A 58 -7.08 -18.77 7.69
N PHE A 59 -7.85 -17.71 7.88
CA PHE A 59 -7.48 -16.35 7.52
C PHE A 59 -7.32 -15.51 8.79
N GLY A 60 -6.32 -14.64 8.80
CA GLY A 60 -6.06 -13.73 9.92
C GLY A 60 -5.25 -12.52 9.45
N GLY A 61 -5.15 -11.49 10.29
CA GLY A 61 -4.36 -10.30 10.01
C GLY A 61 -4.88 -9.46 8.83
N GLY A 62 -6.19 -9.52 8.55
CA GLY A 62 -6.80 -8.72 7.50
C GLY A 62 -6.76 -7.21 7.82
N TYR A 63 -6.43 -6.40 6.82
CA TYR A 63 -6.48 -4.95 6.88
C TYR A 63 -7.03 -4.38 5.57
N SER A 64 -7.67 -3.23 5.60
CA SER A 64 -8.31 -2.62 4.43
C SER A 64 -7.31 -2.06 3.42
N GLY A 65 -7.71 -2.09 2.15
CA GLY A 65 -7.01 -1.36 1.09
C GLY A 65 -7.16 0.16 1.25
N TRP A 66 -6.30 0.91 0.57
CA TRP A 66 -6.41 2.37 0.44
C TRP A 66 -6.56 2.71 -1.04
N ALA A 67 -7.79 3.04 -1.45
CA ALA A 67 -8.09 3.39 -2.84
C ALA A 67 -7.56 4.81 -3.14
N PRO A 68 -6.90 5.04 -4.29
CA PRO A 68 -6.45 6.37 -4.67
C PRO A 68 -7.62 7.34 -4.91
N ASP A 69 -7.53 8.55 -4.36
CA ASP A 69 -8.44 9.65 -4.66
C ASP A 69 -7.68 10.77 -5.38
N MET A 70 -7.90 10.89 -6.69
CA MET A 70 -7.26 11.92 -7.53
C MET A 70 -7.87 13.31 -7.33
N ALA A 71 -9.03 13.41 -6.67
CA ALA A 71 -9.69 14.67 -6.33
C ALA A 71 -9.32 15.17 -4.93
N SER A 72 -8.46 14.45 -4.20
CA SER A 72 -7.98 14.81 -2.86
C SER A 72 -7.43 16.25 -2.79
N PRO A 73 -7.99 17.11 -1.92
CA PRO A 73 -7.48 18.46 -1.69
C PRO A 73 -6.01 18.49 -1.25
N ILE A 74 -5.59 17.64 -0.30
CA ILE A 74 -4.20 17.61 0.17
C ILE A 74 -3.25 17.13 -0.93
N LEU A 75 -3.68 16.22 -1.81
CA LEU A 75 -2.90 15.82 -2.98
C LEU A 75 -2.62 17.01 -3.91
N HIS A 76 -3.59 17.91 -4.09
CA HIS A 76 -3.42 19.11 -4.91
C HIS A 76 -2.43 20.10 -4.29
N VAL A 77 -2.51 20.32 -2.97
CA VAL A 77 -1.56 21.16 -2.23
C VAL A 77 -0.15 20.59 -2.38
N MET A 78 0.02 19.29 -2.13
CA MET A 78 1.28 18.59 -2.30
C MET A 78 1.88 18.77 -3.70
N LYS A 79 1.11 18.46 -4.76
CA LYS A 79 1.60 18.61 -6.14
C LYS A 79 2.07 20.04 -6.44
N SER A 80 1.30 21.02 -6.01
CA SER A 80 1.60 22.44 -6.21
C SER A 80 2.90 22.85 -5.51
N GLU A 81 3.05 22.47 -4.24
CA GLU A 81 4.26 22.80 -3.46
C GLU A 81 5.49 22.08 -3.99
N TYR A 82 5.37 20.81 -4.41
CA TYR A 82 6.50 20.08 -4.98
C TYR A 82 6.98 20.72 -6.28
N LYS A 83 6.05 21.11 -7.17
CA LYS A 83 6.36 21.82 -8.41
C LYS A 83 7.01 23.18 -8.13
N ARG A 84 6.49 23.93 -7.15
CA ARG A 84 7.04 25.22 -6.74
C ARG A 84 8.48 25.10 -6.23
N MET A 85 8.77 24.08 -5.42
CA MET A 85 10.09 23.88 -4.82
C MET A 85 11.12 23.29 -5.78
N PHE A 86 10.71 22.35 -6.64
CA PHE A 86 11.64 21.53 -7.43
C PHE A 86 11.49 21.68 -8.94
N GLY A 87 10.62 22.60 -9.40
CA GLY A 87 10.41 22.91 -10.82
C GLY A 87 9.81 21.77 -11.66
N THR A 88 9.40 20.67 -11.04
CA THR A 88 8.95 19.44 -11.69
C THR A 88 7.70 18.90 -11.01
N GLU A 89 6.80 18.25 -11.76
CA GLU A 89 5.65 17.59 -11.16
C GLU A 89 6.10 16.33 -10.39
N PRO A 90 5.58 16.08 -9.18
CA PRO A 90 5.85 14.84 -8.49
C PRO A 90 5.16 13.68 -9.20
N LYS A 91 5.79 12.51 -9.16
CA LYS A 91 5.14 11.27 -9.59
C LYS A 91 4.11 10.86 -8.54
N VAL A 92 2.82 10.95 -8.90
CA VAL A 92 1.72 10.38 -8.10
C VAL A 92 1.59 8.90 -8.47
N SER A 93 1.64 8.04 -7.45
CA SER A 93 1.56 6.59 -7.65
C SER A 93 0.83 5.92 -6.50
N ALA A 94 0.11 4.85 -6.81
CA ALA A 94 -0.27 3.84 -5.85
C ALA A 94 0.76 2.70 -5.85
N ILE A 95 0.90 2.03 -4.72
CA ILE A 95 1.78 0.86 -4.58
C ILE A 95 0.96 -0.39 -4.28
N HIS A 96 1.34 -1.51 -4.87
CA HIS A 96 0.75 -2.81 -4.53
C HIS A 96 1.42 -3.39 -3.27
N ALA A 97 1.28 -2.68 -2.16
CA ALA A 97 1.81 -3.01 -0.85
C ALA A 97 0.83 -2.59 0.26
N GLY A 98 1.13 -2.94 1.51
CA GLY A 98 0.36 -2.44 2.66
C GLY A 98 0.94 -1.12 3.16
N LEU A 99 0.08 -0.12 3.34
CA LEU A 99 0.37 1.10 4.08
C LEU A 99 -0.66 1.24 5.20
N GLU A 100 -0.27 1.80 6.33
CA GLU A 100 -1.15 2.07 7.46
C GLU A 100 -2.29 3.01 7.08
N CYS A 101 -2.14 3.83 6.03
CA CYS A 101 -3.22 4.64 5.46
C CYS A 101 -4.48 3.83 5.13
N GLY A 102 -4.35 2.54 4.74
CA GLY A 102 -5.51 1.67 4.50
C GLY A 102 -6.25 1.27 5.79
N ILE A 103 -5.51 1.11 6.90
CA ILE A 103 -6.11 0.89 8.22
C ILE A 103 -6.78 2.19 8.70
N LEU A 104 -6.06 3.31 8.58
CA LEU A 104 -6.54 4.63 8.99
C LEU A 104 -7.79 5.04 8.21
N SER A 105 -7.90 4.76 6.91
CA SER A 105 -9.11 5.06 6.13
C SER A 105 -10.31 4.25 6.58
N GLY A 106 -10.11 3.03 7.10
CA GLY A 106 -11.19 2.24 7.69
C GLY A 106 -11.69 2.83 9.01
N ALA A 107 -10.78 3.31 9.86
CA ALA A 107 -11.11 3.92 11.15
C ALA A 107 -11.62 5.37 11.02
N TYR A 108 -11.11 6.13 10.05
CA TYR A 108 -11.36 7.54 9.81
C TYR A 108 -11.73 7.79 8.34
N PRO A 109 -12.95 7.41 7.90
CA PRO A 109 -13.35 7.42 6.49
C PRO A 109 -13.42 8.82 5.86
N HIS A 110 -13.39 9.89 6.67
CA HIS A 110 -13.45 11.27 6.20
C HIS A 110 -12.09 11.97 6.17
N TRP A 111 -11.00 11.27 6.52
CA TRP A 111 -9.66 11.85 6.44
C TRP A 111 -9.18 11.93 5.00
N ASP A 112 -8.70 13.11 4.63
CA ASP A 112 -7.97 13.33 3.39
C ASP A 112 -6.47 13.09 3.64
N MET A 113 -5.89 12.11 2.96
CA MET A 113 -4.58 11.56 3.30
C MET A 113 -3.66 11.43 2.09
N VAL A 114 -2.37 11.54 2.34
CA VAL A 114 -1.28 11.38 1.38
C VAL A 114 -0.09 10.73 2.09
N SER A 115 0.69 9.93 1.35
CA SER A 115 1.93 9.32 1.84
C SER A 115 3.11 9.83 1.03
N VAL A 116 4.17 10.25 1.71
CA VAL A 116 5.45 10.68 1.12
C VAL A 116 6.59 10.25 2.03
N GLY A 117 7.75 9.96 1.46
CA GLY A 117 8.93 9.57 2.22
C GLY A 117 10.22 9.69 1.42
N PRO A 118 11.38 9.55 2.08
CA PRO A 118 12.68 9.57 1.42
C PRO A 118 12.87 8.33 0.56
N THR A 119 13.91 8.36 -0.27
CA THR A 119 14.30 7.18 -1.06
C THR A 119 14.99 6.16 -0.16
N ILE A 120 14.31 5.04 0.07
CA ILE A 120 14.81 3.86 0.79
C ILE A 120 14.90 2.71 -0.22
N LEU A 121 16.02 1.98 -0.19
CA LEU A 121 16.28 0.83 -1.06
C LEU A 121 16.40 -0.43 -0.21
N SER A 122 15.84 -1.54 -0.73
CA SER A 122 15.84 -2.85 -0.09
C SER A 122 15.26 -2.87 1.34
N PRO A 123 14.10 -2.23 1.61
CA PRO A 123 13.49 -2.29 2.94
C PRO A 123 13.19 -3.75 3.33
N HIS A 124 13.29 -4.05 4.63
CA HIS A 124 13.09 -5.40 5.19
C HIS A 124 14.17 -6.43 4.81
N SER A 125 15.32 -6.01 4.30
CA SER A 125 16.48 -6.89 4.13
C SER A 125 17.70 -6.36 4.89
N PRO A 126 18.73 -7.19 5.12
CA PRO A 126 20.02 -6.71 5.64
C PRO A 126 20.71 -5.65 4.76
N ASP A 127 20.25 -5.46 3.52
CA ASP A 127 20.78 -4.48 2.56
C ASP A 127 20.00 -3.14 2.59
N GLU A 128 19.10 -2.97 3.55
CA GLU A 128 18.29 -1.76 3.72
C GLU A 128 19.19 -0.55 3.88
N ARG A 129 18.94 0.47 3.04
CA ARG A 129 19.72 1.72 3.03
C ARG A 129 18.88 2.90 2.61
N CYS A 130 19.20 4.06 3.17
CA CYS A 130 18.51 5.32 2.88
C CYS A 130 19.43 6.28 2.10
N HIS A 131 18.90 6.92 1.07
CA HIS A 131 19.61 7.95 0.34
C HIS A 131 19.56 9.28 1.11
N ILE A 132 20.63 9.59 1.85
CA ILE A 132 20.69 10.73 2.79
C ILE A 132 20.20 12.07 2.17
N PRO A 133 20.60 12.48 0.94
CA PRO A 133 20.11 13.73 0.36
C PRO A 133 18.59 13.78 0.17
N SER A 134 17.94 12.62 -0.04
CA SER A 134 16.47 12.58 -0.16
C SER A 134 15.75 12.84 1.16
N VAL A 135 16.40 12.59 2.31
CA VAL A 135 15.84 12.89 3.64
C VAL A 135 15.69 14.39 3.81
N GLN A 136 16.73 15.17 3.50
CA GLN A 136 16.67 16.63 3.57
C GLN A 136 15.60 17.18 2.62
N LYS A 137 15.55 16.66 1.39
CA LYS A 137 14.54 17.08 0.41
C LYS A 137 13.11 16.87 0.92
N VAL A 138 12.83 15.72 1.55
CA VAL A 138 11.49 15.42 2.10
C VAL A 138 11.20 16.27 3.32
N TRP A 139 12.20 16.55 4.15
CA TRP A 139 12.06 17.45 5.29
C TRP A 139 11.66 18.87 4.86
N ASP A 140 12.40 19.46 3.92
CA ASP A 140 12.10 20.81 3.40
C ASP A 140 10.70 20.84 2.76
N TYR A 141 10.35 19.79 2.03
CA TYR A 141 9.05 19.65 1.39
C TYR A 141 7.90 19.52 2.41
N LEU A 142 8.10 18.74 3.47
CA LEU A 142 7.13 18.62 4.57
C LEU A 142 6.87 19.99 5.21
N GLN A 143 7.93 20.76 5.49
CA GLN A 143 7.78 22.10 6.06
C GLN A 143 6.99 23.04 5.13
N ALA A 144 7.28 23.01 3.83
CA ALA A 144 6.56 23.81 2.84
C ALA A 144 5.08 23.42 2.75
N VAL A 145 4.76 22.13 2.71
CA VAL A 145 3.37 21.64 2.68
C VAL A 145 2.63 22.06 3.94
N LEU A 146 3.22 21.90 5.12
CA LEU A 146 2.61 22.31 6.38
C LEU A 146 2.30 23.82 6.41
N ALA A 147 3.18 24.65 5.86
CA ALA A 147 2.96 26.10 5.74
C ALA A 147 1.88 26.46 4.70
N ALA A 148 1.64 25.60 3.73
CA ALA A 148 0.69 25.81 2.63
C ALA A 148 -0.70 25.17 2.88
N ILE A 149 -0.95 24.57 4.05
CA ILE A 149 -2.25 24.00 4.38
C ILE A 149 -3.30 25.13 4.34
N PRO A 150 -4.41 24.97 3.58
CA PRO A 150 -5.43 26.00 3.47
C PRO A 150 -6.16 26.22 4.79
N ALA A 151 -6.65 27.45 4.99
CA ALA A 151 -7.63 27.73 6.03
C ALA A 151 -8.92 26.93 5.76
N LYS A 152 -9.58 26.47 6.83
CA LYS A 152 -10.87 25.79 6.76
C LYS A 152 -12.01 26.76 6.46
#